data_AF-A0A3N5SIM9-F1
#
_entry.id   AF-A0A3N5SIM9-F1
#
_cell.length_a   1.000
_cell.length_b   1.000
_cell.length_c   1.000
_cell.angle_alpha   90.00
_cell.angle_beta   90.00
_cell.angle_gamma   90.00
#
_symmetry.space_group_name_H-M   'P 1'
#
loop_
_entity.id
_entity.type
_entity.pdbx_description
1 polymer ?
#
loop_
_entity_poly.entity_id
_entity_poly.type
_entity_poly.pdbx_seq_one_letter_code
_entity_poly.pdbx_strand_id
1 'polypeptide(L)'
;MLKFRLIVGIQIVMIGALLLSACGATEPDLTPTLTVAPDDIRTQAVGTFSADLTATAFAAPTNTPAPTVTPLSTVTLGTVVSGAALGTAPAAAGGATSCYGLAFVSDVTIKDDTPVDPGEKFTKTWKVQNTGSCAWDAGFKFSFVSGDAMGGATFTLPSAVAA
;
A
#
# COMPACT_ATOMS: atom_id res chain seq x y z
N MET A 1 28.01 55.92 -48.56
CA MET A 1 26.62 56.04 -48.07
C MET A 1 25.64 55.14 -48.81
N LEU A 2 25.64 55.08 -50.15
CA LEU A 2 24.73 54.22 -50.93
C LEU A 2 24.89 52.70 -50.65
N LYS A 3 26.14 52.22 -50.51
CA LYS A 3 26.46 50.82 -50.16
C LYS A 3 25.93 50.39 -48.78
N PHE A 4 25.95 51.27 -47.78
CA PHE A 4 25.43 50.98 -46.44
C PHE A 4 23.89 50.88 -46.45
N ARG A 5 23.22 51.77 -47.20
CA ARG A 5 21.77 51.72 -47.39
C ARG A 5 21.32 50.47 -48.16
N LEU A 6 22.12 50.02 -49.13
CA LEU A 6 21.86 48.79 -49.89
C LEU A 6 22.00 47.54 -49.01
N ILE A 7 23.03 47.47 -48.16
CA ILE A 7 23.26 46.33 -47.26
C ILE A 7 22.17 46.25 -46.18
N VAL A 8 21.78 47.38 -45.59
CA VAL A 8 20.68 47.41 -44.60
C VAL A 8 19.34 47.02 -45.24
N GLY A 9 19.08 47.46 -46.47
CA GLY A 9 17.89 47.04 -47.21
C GLY A 9 17.84 45.53 -47.48
N ILE A 10 18.97 44.94 -47.92
CA ILE A 10 19.09 43.50 -48.15
C ILE A 10 18.90 42.71 -46.84
N GLN A 11 19.44 43.19 -45.72
CA GLN A 11 19.27 42.54 -44.41
C GLN A 11 17.81 42.57 -43.93
N ILE A 12 17.09 43.68 -44.12
CA ILE A 12 15.67 43.78 -43.75
C ILE A 12 14.81 42.83 -44.62
N VAL A 13 15.12 42.71 -45.91
CA VAL A 13 14.42 41.79 -46.82
C VAL A 13 14.68 40.32 -46.45
N MET A 14 15.93 39.98 -46.08
CA MET A 14 16.28 38.62 -45.64
C MET A 14 15.61 38.24 -44.31
N ILE A 15 15.54 39.17 -43.34
CA ILE A 15 14.86 38.93 -42.06
C ILE A 15 13.33 38.84 -42.27
N GLY A 16 12.76 39.66 -43.16
CA GLY A 16 11.35 39.58 -43.53
C GLY A 16 10.98 38.25 -44.19
N ALA A 17 11.83 37.74 -45.10
CA ALA A 17 11.63 36.43 -45.73
C ALA A 17 11.70 35.28 -44.72
N LEU A 18 12.57 35.37 -43.71
CA LEU A 18 12.70 34.38 -42.65
C LEU A 18 11.50 34.37 -41.69
N LEU A 19 10.84 35.53 -41.50
CA LEU A 19 9.65 35.64 -40.66
C LEU A 19 8.38 35.18 -41.39
N LEU A 20 8.31 35.29 -42.72
CA LEU A 20 7.17 34.81 -43.51
C LEU A 20 7.14 33.28 -43.66
N SER A 21 8.27 32.58 -43.54
CA SER A 21 8.31 31.10 -43.58
C SER A 21 7.89 30.42 -42.27
N ALA A 22 7.73 31.18 -41.19
CA ALA A 22 7.24 30.66 -39.90
C ALA A 22 5.71 30.46 -39.88
N CYS A 23 5.00 30.85 -40.95
CA CYS A 23 3.61 30.50 -41.19
C CYS A 23 3.53 29.50 -42.35
N GLY A 24 4.23 28.37 -42.20
CA GLY A 24 4.08 27.20 -43.05
C GLY A 24 2.84 26.43 -42.61
N ALA A 25 1.89 26.25 -43.52
CA ALA A 25 0.77 25.34 -43.36
C ALA A 25 1.26 23.96 -42.91
N THR A 26 0.63 23.41 -41.88
CA THR A 26 0.91 22.07 -41.37
C THR A 26 0.43 21.06 -42.41
N GLU A 27 1.34 20.57 -43.26
CA GLU A 27 1.07 19.37 -44.04
C GLU A 27 0.91 18.18 -43.08
N PRO A 28 -0.06 17.28 -43.29
CA PRO A 28 -0.23 16.11 -42.45
C PRO A 28 0.99 15.20 -42.62
N ASP A 29 1.82 15.17 -41.59
CA ASP A 29 2.83 14.13 -41.39
C ASP A 29 2.12 12.77 -41.40
N LEU A 30 2.38 11.96 -42.42
CA LEU A 30 1.87 10.59 -42.53
C LEU A 30 2.63 9.65 -41.58
N THR A 31 2.79 10.05 -40.33
CA THR A 31 3.06 9.11 -39.25
C THR A 31 1.80 8.24 -39.09
N PRO A 32 1.90 6.90 -39.09
CA PRO A 32 0.79 6.05 -38.70
C PRO A 32 0.53 6.27 -37.21
N THR A 33 -0.20 7.33 -36.91
CA THR A 33 -0.79 7.55 -35.60
C THR A 33 -1.78 6.42 -35.43
N LEU A 34 -1.55 5.57 -34.44
CA LEU A 34 -2.49 4.55 -34.01
C LEU A 34 -3.69 5.26 -33.38
N THR A 35 -4.54 5.89 -34.20
CA THR A 35 -5.84 6.43 -33.82
C THR A 35 -6.78 5.27 -33.59
N VAL A 36 -6.59 4.60 -32.45
CA VAL A 36 -7.65 3.75 -31.90
C VAL A 36 -8.79 4.71 -31.56
N ALA A 37 -9.89 4.61 -32.30
CA ALA A 37 -11.10 5.36 -32.00
C ALA A 37 -11.53 5.04 -30.56
N PRO A 38 -11.91 6.02 -29.73
CA PRO A 38 -12.35 5.77 -28.35
C PRO A 38 -13.49 4.75 -28.24
N ASP A 39 -14.29 4.58 -29.29
CA ASP A 39 -15.38 3.60 -29.36
C ASP A 39 -14.89 2.14 -29.51
N ASP A 40 -13.71 1.91 -30.08
CA ASP A 40 -13.14 0.56 -30.24
C ASP A 40 -12.59 0.00 -28.91
N ILE A 41 -12.14 0.87 -27.99
CA ILE A 41 -11.72 0.48 -26.64
C ILE A 41 -12.93 0.03 -25.81
N ARG A 42 -14.08 0.67 -25.97
CA ARG A 42 -15.30 0.33 -25.20
C ARG A 42 -15.84 -1.04 -25.54
N THR A 43 -15.70 -1.47 -26.80
CA THR A 43 -16.19 -2.78 -27.25
C THR A 43 -15.32 -3.94 -26.76
N GLN A 44 -14.00 -3.74 -26.62
CA GLN A 44 -13.11 -4.79 -26.11
C GLN A 44 -13.27 -5.07 -24.61
N ALA A 45 -13.70 -4.08 -23.81
CA ALA A 45 -13.91 -4.27 -22.38
C ALA A 45 -15.12 -5.18 -22.05
N VAL A 46 -16.15 -5.20 -22.89
CA VAL A 46 -17.37 -6.02 -22.65
C VAL A 46 -17.13 -7.50 -22.96
N GLY A 47 -16.31 -7.80 -23.98
CA GLY A 47 -16.01 -9.18 -24.39
C GLY A 47 -15.32 -9.99 -23.28
N THR A 48 -14.30 -9.40 -22.64
CA THR A 48 -13.51 -10.06 -21.60
C THR A 48 -14.34 -10.38 -20.35
N PHE A 49 -15.26 -9.49 -19.96
CA PHE A 49 -16.13 -9.72 -18.80
C PHE A 49 -17.05 -10.93 -18.97
N SER A 50 -17.61 -11.15 -20.17
CA SER A 50 -18.50 -12.29 -20.42
C SER A 50 -17.80 -13.65 -20.40
N ALA A 51 -16.50 -13.70 -20.73
CA ALA A 51 -15.70 -14.92 -20.68
C ALA A 51 -15.40 -15.35 -19.23
N ASP A 52 -15.07 -14.42 -18.34
CA ASP A 52 -14.74 -14.71 -16.93
C ASP A 52 -15.95 -15.25 -16.13
N LEU A 53 -17.16 -14.73 -16.39
CA LEU A 53 -18.37 -15.21 -15.71
C LEU A 53 -18.69 -16.67 -16.04
N THR A 54 -18.36 -17.13 -17.25
CA THR A 54 -18.65 -18.52 -17.66
C THR A 54 -17.67 -19.51 -17.02
N ALA A 55 -16.43 -19.10 -16.74
CA ALA A 55 -15.43 -19.95 -16.07
C ALA A 55 -15.74 -20.18 -14.58
N THR A 56 -16.32 -19.19 -13.89
CA THR A 56 -16.58 -19.28 -12.44
C THR A 56 -17.78 -20.20 -12.10
N ALA A 57 -18.69 -20.43 -13.05
CA ALA A 57 -19.83 -21.32 -12.84
C ALA A 57 -19.46 -22.81 -12.72
N PHE A 58 -18.26 -23.23 -13.17
CA PHE A 58 -17.81 -24.62 -13.13
C PHE A 58 -17.06 -25.04 -11.85
N ALA A 59 -16.83 -24.10 -10.92
CA ALA A 59 -16.15 -24.37 -9.65
C ALA A 59 -17.14 -24.46 -8.46
N ALA A 60 -18.25 -25.18 -8.64
CA ALA A 60 -19.15 -25.50 -7.54
C ALA A 60 -18.38 -26.28 -6.44
N PRO A 61 -18.44 -25.86 -5.16
CA PRO A 61 -17.69 -26.51 -4.09
C PRO A 61 -18.24 -27.91 -3.83
N THR A 62 -17.40 -28.93 -4.04
CA THR A 62 -17.66 -30.30 -3.61
C THR A 62 -17.72 -30.31 -2.08
N ASN A 63 -18.81 -30.83 -1.52
CA ASN A 63 -18.95 -31.07 -0.10
C ASN A 63 -17.86 -32.07 0.36
N THR A 64 -16.73 -31.57 0.84
CA THR A 64 -15.71 -32.38 1.52
C THR A 64 -16.32 -32.91 2.82
N PRO A 65 -16.41 -34.24 3.02
CA PRO A 65 -16.90 -34.80 4.27
C PRO A 65 -15.98 -34.39 5.44
N ALA A 66 -16.63 -34.03 6.55
CA ALA A 66 -16.01 -33.61 7.80
C ALA A 66 -14.99 -34.63 8.36
N PRO A 67 -13.99 -34.18 9.15
CA PRO A 67 -12.94 -35.03 9.68
C PRO A 67 -13.47 -36.11 10.64
N THR A 68 -13.01 -37.34 10.45
CA THR A 68 -13.20 -38.47 11.36
C THR A 68 -12.52 -38.17 12.70
N VAL A 69 -13.33 -37.99 13.76
CA VAL A 69 -12.87 -37.94 15.15
C VAL A 69 -12.41 -39.33 15.59
N THR A 70 -11.09 -39.53 15.65
CA THR A 70 -10.48 -40.70 16.27
C THR A 70 -10.60 -40.58 17.80
N PRO A 71 -11.22 -41.55 18.50
CA PRO A 71 -11.41 -41.47 19.94
C PRO A 71 -10.12 -41.66 20.75
N LEU A 72 -10.07 -40.88 21.82
CA LEU A 72 -9.14 -40.79 22.95
C LEU A 72 -8.40 -42.08 23.36
N SER A 73 -7.08 -41.97 23.52
CA SER A 73 -6.30 -42.90 24.34
C SER A 73 -6.62 -42.75 25.82
N THR A 74 -6.85 -43.89 26.45
CA THR A 74 -7.24 -44.10 27.84
C THR A 74 -6.21 -43.57 28.83
N VAL A 75 -6.70 -42.84 29.84
CA VAL A 75 -5.98 -42.36 31.01
C VAL A 75 -5.38 -43.55 31.78
N THR A 76 -4.07 -43.49 32.05
CA THR A 76 -3.41 -44.35 33.04
C THR A 76 -3.07 -43.51 34.26
N LEU A 77 -3.78 -43.70 35.38
CA LEU A 77 -3.47 -43.08 36.66
C LEU A 77 -2.21 -43.72 37.26
N GLY A 78 -1.08 -43.03 37.12
CA GLY A 78 0.14 -43.32 37.88
C GLY A 78 0.19 -42.46 39.15
N THR A 79 0.08 -43.10 40.31
CA THR A 79 0.36 -42.49 41.61
C THR A 79 1.86 -42.24 41.73
N VAL A 80 2.29 -40.97 41.76
CA VAL A 80 3.64 -40.59 42.23
C VAL A 80 3.56 -39.42 43.22
N VAL A 81 3.68 -39.83 44.48
CA VAL A 81 4.27 -39.17 45.65
C VAL A 81 4.52 -37.65 45.58
N SER A 82 3.86 -36.94 46.50
CA SER A 82 4.17 -35.58 46.94
C SER A 82 5.65 -35.47 47.37
N GLY A 83 6.44 -34.77 46.57
CA GLY A 83 7.78 -34.29 46.91
C GLY A 83 7.85 -32.79 46.70
N ALA A 84 7.82 -32.03 47.80
CA ALA A 84 8.14 -30.61 47.80
C ALA A 84 9.62 -30.44 47.46
N ALA A 85 9.90 -29.73 46.35
CA ALA A 85 11.18 -29.10 46.11
C ALA A 85 10.93 -27.75 45.44
N LEU A 86 11.25 -26.69 46.17
CA LEU A 86 11.39 -25.32 45.65
C LEU A 86 12.48 -25.35 44.56
N GLY A 87 12.05 -25.43 43.31
CA GLY A 87 12.89 -25.27 42.13
C GLY A 87 12.59 -23.93 41.49
N THR A 88 13.47 -22.96 41.70
CA THR A 88 13.54 -21.72 40.93
C THR A 88 13.64 -22.04 39.45
N ALA A 89 12.56 -21.80 38.70
CA ALA A 89 12.63 -21.75 37.25
C ALA A 89 13.68 -20.69 36.87
N PRO A 90 14.60 -20.98 35.93
CA PRO A 90 15.45 -19.93 35.40
C PRO A 90 14.53 -18.91 34.75
N ALA A 91 14.64 -17.66 35.19
CA ALA A 91 14.08 -16.53 34.48
C ALA A 91 14.43 -16.68 32.99
N ALA A 92 13.40 -16.66 32.13
CA ALA A 92 13.60 -16.46 30.71
C ALA A 92 14.59 -15.30 30.56
N ALA A 93 15.67 -15.56 29.81
CA ALA A 93 16.81 -14.68 29.66
C ALA A 93 16.34 -13.23 29.48
N GLY A 94 16.50 -12.45 30.55
CA GLY A 94 16.22 -11.03 30.56
C GLY A 94 17.23 -10.33 29.68
N GLY A 95 16.94 -10.29 28.38
CA GLY A 95 17.45 -9.20 27.55
C GLY A 95 17.01 -7.90 28.22
N ALA A 96 17.94 -6.98 28.43
CA ALA A 96 17.63 -5.69 29.05
C ALA A 96 16.46 -5.04 28.29
N THR A 97 15.29 -5.03 28.90
CA THR A 97 14.08 -4.45 28.31
C THR A 97 14.21 -2.93 28.36
N SER A 98 14.11 -2.27 27.21
CA SER A 98 14.12 -0.82 27.15
C SER A 98 12.98 -0.24 27.99
N CYS A 99 13.19 0.95 28.58
CA CYS A 99 12.14 1.63 29.36
C CYS A 99 10.87 1.80 28.52
N TYR A 100 10.99 2.42 27.35
CA TYR A 100 9.90 2.49 26.38
C TYR A 100 10.15 1.46 25.28
N GLY A 101 9.25 0.49 25.16
CA GLY A 101 9.28 -0.56 24.15
C GLY A 101 7.90 -0.75 23.57
N LEU A 102 7.81 -0.94 22.26
CA LEU A 102 6.55 -1.16 21.54
C LEU A 102 6.70 -2.38 20.66
N ALA A 103 5.75 -3.30 20.76
CA ALA A 103 5.58 -4.39 19.80
C ALA A 103 4.33 -4.15 18.96
N PHE A 104 4.47 -4.32 17.65
CA PHE A 104 3.33 -4.43 16.76
C PHE A 104 2.65 -5.79 16.96
N VAL A 105 1.31 -5.78 17.08
CA VAL A 105 0.53 -7.01 17.25
C VAL A 105 -0.17 -7.38 15.95
N SER A 106 -0.92 -6.43 15.35
CA SER A 106 -1.66 -6.68 14.11
C SER A 106 -2.24 -5.40 13.51
N ASP A 107 -2.51 -5.43 12.21
CA ASP A 107 -3.49 -4.54 11.59
C ASP A 107 -4.91 -4.95 11.98
N VAL A 108 -5.70 -3.99 12.44
CA VAL A 108 -7.09 -4.22 12.84
C VAL A 108 -8.04 -4.02 11.65
N THR A 109 -7.83 -2.98 10.84
CA THR A 109 -8.72 -2.64 9.71
C THR A 109 -8.09 -3.00 8.36
N ILE A 110 -7.22 -2.14 7.84
CA ILE A 110 -6.55 -2.30 6.55
C ILE A 110 -5.30 -3.14 6.76
N LYS A 111 -5.21 -4.35 6.21
CA LYS A 111 -4.00 -5.17 6.26
C LYS A 111 -3.02 -4.73 5.16
N ASP A 112 -1.79 -5.20 5.25
CA ASP A 112 -0.83 -5.02 4.16
C ASP A 112 -1.38 -5.59 2.85
N ASP A 113 -1.01 -4.94 1.74
CA ASP A 113 -1.45 -5.24 0.38
C ASP A 113 -2.97 -5.20 0.14
N THR A 114 -3.75 -4.62 1.07
CA THR A 114 -5.18 -4.39 0.85
C THR A 114 -5.36 -3.36 -0.28
N PRO A 115 -6.04 -3.71 -1.39
CA PRO A 115 -6.33 -2.76 -2.45
C PRO A 115 -7.30 -1.69 -1.95
N VAL A 116 -7.04 -0.43 -2.32
CA VAL A 116 -7.86 0.73 -1.98
C VAL A 116 -8.05 1.54 -3.27
N ASP A 117 -9.28 1.95 -3.56
CA ASP A 117 -9.57 2.69 -4.79
C ASP A 117 -9.02 4.14 -4.72
N PRO A 118 -8.64 4.75 -5.86
CA PRO A 118 -8.20 6.14 -5.87
C PRO A 118 -9.26 7.09 -5.30
N GLY A 119 -8.87 7.86 -4.28
CA GLY A 119 -9.75 8.81 -3.60
C GLY A 119 -10.68 8.19 -2.54
N GLU A 120 -10.63 6.87 -2.35
CA GLU A 120 -11.34 6.20 -1.26
C GLU A 120 -10.82 6.67 0.10
N LYS A 121 -11.75 6.97 1.02
CA LYS A 121 -11.41 7.32 2.40
C LYS A 121 -11.41 6.06 3.25
N PHE A 122 -10.32 5.84 3.98
CA PHE A 122 -10.22 4.71 4.89
C PHE A 122 -9.69 5.15 6.26
N THR A 123 -9.88 4.27 7.25
CA THR A 123 -9.29 4.42 8.59
C THR A 123 -8.38 3.24 8.85
N LYS A 124 -7.07 3.49 8.97
CA LYS A 124 -6.08 2.49 9.41
C LYS A 124 -6.07 2.43 10.93
N THR A 125 -6.17 1.22 11.48
CA THR A 125 -6.08 0.98 12.92
C THR A 125 -5.08 -0.13 13.18
N TRP A 126 -4.13 0.13 14.08
CA TRP A 126 -3.15 -0.83 14.54
C TRP A 126 -3.45 -1.29 15.96
N LYS A 127 -3.17 -2.56 16.23
CA LYS A 127 -3.05 -3.07 17.59
C LYS A 127 -1.56 -3.16 17.92
N VAL A 128 -1.18 -2.53 19.03
CA VAL A 128 0.19 -2.52 19.54
C VAL A 128 0.18 -2.85 21.02
N GLN A 129 1.33 -3.28 21.53
CA GLN A 129 1.53 -3.64 22.93
C GLN A 129 2.72 -2.87 23.50
N ASN A 130 2.57 -2.34 24.72
CA ASN A 130 3.72 -1.90 25.49
C ASN A 130 4.50 -3.13 25.95
N THR A 131 5.76 -3.20 25.55
CA THR A 131 6.69 -4.26 25.93
C THR A 131 7.92 -3.69 26.63
N GLY A 132 7.84 -2.42 27.05
CA GLY A 132 8.87 -1.75 27.83
C GLY A 132 8.78 -2.08 29.31
N SER A 133 9.67 -1.51 30.11
CA SER A 133 9.59 -1.55 31.58
C SER A 133 8.91 -0.33 32.19
N CYS A 134 8.65 0.70 31.39
CA CYS A 134 7.98 1.94 31.78
C CYS A 134 6.60 2.04 31.15
N ALA A 135 5.64 2.61 31.89
CA ALA A 135 4.35 2.98 31.33
C ALA A 135 4.52 4.09 30.27
N TRP A 136 3.67 4.08 29.25
CA TRP A 136 3.52 5.23 28.37
C TRP A 136 2.53 6.17 29.03
N ASP A 137 2.99 7.28 29.59
CA ASP A 137 2.09 8.24 30.24
C ASP A 137 1.14 8.91 29.24
N ALA A 138 0.08 9.55 29.77
CA ALA A 138 -0.76 10.42 28.97
C ALA A 138 0.09 11.50 28.29
N GLY A 139 -0.21 11.80 27.02
CA GLY A 139 0.58 12.74 26.23
C GLY A 139 1.62 12.11 25.30
N PHE A 140 1.92 10.81 25.43
CA PHE A 140 2.67 10.06 24.40
C PHE A 140 1.96 10.13 23.05
N LYS A 141 2.70 10.04 21.95
CA LYS A 141 2.16 10.31 20.61
C LYS A 141 2.55 9.26 19.60
N PHE A 142 1.59 8.88 18.76
CA PHE A 142 1.83 8.24 17.47
C PHE A 142 1.86 9.34 16.41
N SER A 143 3.07 9.66 15.93
CA SER A 143 3.31 10.69 14.92
C SER A 143 3.79 10.08 13.62
N PHE A 144 3.39 10.67 12.50
CA PHE A 144 3.94 10.35 11.19
C PHE A 144 5.45 10.64 11.17
N VAL A 145 6.25 9.68 10.71
CA VAL A 145 7.72 9.79 10.67
C VAL A 145 8.27 9.90 9.25
N SER A 146 7.70 9.15 8.30
CA SER A 146 8.17 9.08 6.90
C SER A 146 7.17 8.36 6.00
N GLY A 147 7.40 8.40 4.69
CA GLY A 147 6.58 7.78 3.65
C GLY A 147 5.65 8.79 2.96
N ASP A 148 4.59 8.28 2.34
CA ASP A 148 3.57 9.13 1.73
C ASP A 148 2.50 9.52 2.75
N ALA A 149 2.22 10.81 2.84
CA ALA A 149 1.22 11.33 3.78
C ALA A 149 -0.19 11.03 3.26
N MET A 150 -0.88 10.07 3.89
CA MET A 150 -2.26 9.67 3.55
C MET A 150 -3.33 10.37 4.40
N GLY A 151 -3.04 11.58 4.91
CA GLY A 151 -4.00 12.38 5.69
C GLY A 151 -4.20 11.95 7.15
N GLY A 152 -3.34 11.08 7.68
CA GLY A 152 -3.36 10.69 9.09
C GLY A 152 -2.92 11.83 10.03
N ALA A 153 -3.59 11.94 11.18
CA ALA A 153 -3.23 12.91 12.23
C ALA A 153 -2.41 12.25 13.34
N THR A 154 -1.59 13.05 14.04
CA THR A 154 -0.89 12.59 15.25
C THR A 154 -1.90 12.23 16.33
N PHE A 155 -1.86 10.98 16.80
CA PHE A 155 -2.70 10.51 17.90
C PHE A 155 -1.97 10.67 19.22
N THR A 156 -2.55 11.43 20.16
CA THR A 156 -2.01 11.60 21.51
C THR A 156 -2.76 10.71 22.48
N LEU A 157 -2.04 9.95 23.29
CA LEU A 157 -2.63 9.07 24.30
C LEU A 157 -3.39 9.92 25.34
N PRO A 158 -4.71 9.67 25.53
CA PRO A 158 -5.49 10.40 26.52
C PRO A 158 -5.21 9.93 27.95
N SER A 159 -4.64 8.73 28.11
CA SER A 159 -4.37 8.08 29.39
C SER A 159 -3.13 7.20 29.30
N ALA A 160 -2.56 6.86 30.45
CA ALA A 160 -1.38 6.00 30.49
C ALA A 160 -1.67 4.57 30.04
N VAL A 161 -0.68 3.91 29.44
CA VAL A 161 -0.67 2.48 29.10
C VAL A 161 0.42 1.80 29.91
N ALA A 162 0.04 0.84 30.75
CA ALA A 162 0.97 0.09 31.58
C ALA A 162 1.97 -0.71 30.74
N ALA A 163 3.12 -1.01 31.36
CA ALA A 163 4.10 -1.97 30.86
C ALA A 163 3.59 -3.42 30.97
#